data_AF-A0A945V0P9-F1
#
_entry.id   AF-A0A945V0P9-F1
#
_cell.length_a   1.000
_cell.length_b   1.000
_cell.length_c   1.000
_cell.angle_alpha   90.00
_cell.angle_beta   90.00
_cell.angle_gamma   90.00
#
_symmetry.space_group_name_H-M   'P 1'
#
loop_
_entity.id
_entity.type
_entity.pdbx_description
1 polymer ?
#
loop_
_entity_poly.entity_id
_entity_poly.type
_entity_poly.pdbx_seq_one_letter_code
_entity_poly.pdbx_strand_id
1 'polypeptide(L)' 'MENQEIISKIENLNGRRNYEEKRAAKLGFSSLYEYFEDKFKKHALEVEKKETRLIQFQADKELMRKSKNQKKKSCGCC' A
#
# COMPACT_ATOMS: atom_id res chain seq x y z
N MET A 1 5.30 17.62 -15.26
CA MET A 1 4.11 17.18 -16.02
C MET A 1 3.09 16.78 -14.99
N GLU A 2 1.95 17.46 -14.93
CA GLU A 2 0.91 17.15 -13.93
C GLU A 2 0.31 15.77 -14.24
N ASN A 3 0.20 14.91 -13.23
CA ASN A 3 -0.46 13.62 -13.34
C ASN A 3 -1.96 13.78 -13.71
N GLN A 4 -2.33 13.33 -14.91
CA GLN A 4 -3.69 13.42 -15.46
C GLN A 4 -4.72 12.63 -14.64
N GLU A 5 -4.31 11.58 -13.93
CA GLU A 5 -5.21 10.83 -13.04
C GLU A 5 -5.65 11.67 -11.84
N ILE A 6 -4.77 12.52 -11.32
CA ILE A 6 -5.10 13.42 -10.21
C ILE A 6 -6.06 14.50 -10.68
N ILE A 7 -5.82 15.08 -11.87
CA ILE A 7 -6.67 16.11 -12.46
C ILE A 7 -8.08 15.55 -12.68
N SER A 8 -8.18 14.42 -13.38
CA SER A 8 -9.47 13.75 -13.62
C SER A 8 -10.15 13.35 -12.31
N LYS A 9 -9.41 12.96 -11.27
CA LYS A 9 -10.00 12.69 -9.95
C LYS A 9 -10.61 13.94 -9.33
N ILE A 10 -9.91 15.07 -9.39
CA ILE A 10 -10.35 16.37 -8.86
C ILE A 10 -11.57 16.90 -9.62
N GLU A 11 -11.60 16.73 -10.94
CA GLU A 11 -12.74 17.07 -11.78
C GLU A 11 -13.99 16.27 -11.37
N ASN A 12 -13.81 14.97 -11.13
CA ASN A 12 -14.89 14.05 -10.74
C ASN A 12 -15.33 14.18 -9.26
N LEU A 13 -14.75 15.09 -8.46
CA LEU A 13 -15.16 15.27 -7.05
C LEU A 13 -16.57 15.88 -6.89
N ASN A 14 -17.07 16.61 -7.90
CA ASN A 14 -18.38 17.28 -7.87
C ASN A 14 -18.60 18.02 -6.52
N GLY A 15 -19.72 17.78 -5.83
CA GLY A 15 -20.05 18.40 -4.54
C GLY A 15 -19.12 18.04 -3.38
N ARG A 16 -18.23 17.04 -3.52
CA ARG A 16 -17.23 16.71 -2.49
C ARG A 16 -15.96 17.57 -2.58
N ARG A 17 -15.80 18.38 -3.62
CA ARG A 17 -14.60 19.22 -3.81
C ARG A 17 -14.35 20.14 -2.61
N ASN A 18 -15.37 20.87 -2.15
CA ASN A 18 -15.27 21.78 -1.01
C ASN A 18 -14.82 21.07 0.30
N TYR A 19 -15.25 19.83 0.49
CA TYR A 19 -14.85 19.04 1.65
C TYR A 19 -13.36 18.68 1.58
N GLU A 20 -12.90 18.20 0.43
CA GLU A 20 -11.50 17.83 0.24
C GLU A 20 -10.57 19.06 0.24
N GLU A 21 -11.01 20.21 -0.29
CA GLU A 21 -10.26 21.47 -0.21
C GLU A 21 -10.07 21.94 1.23
N LYS A 22 -11.14 21.94 2.04
CA LYS A 22 -11.04 22.26 3.48
C LYS A 22 -10.12 21.28 4.21
N ARG A 23 -10.17 20.01 3.83
CA ARG A 23 -9.31 18.97 4.42
C ARG A 23 -7.84 19.16 4.03
N ALA A 24 -7.58 19.47 2.75
CA ALA A 24 -6.23 19.77 2.25
C ALA A 24 -5.64 20.98 2.99
N ALA A 25 -6.39 22.07 3.11
CA ALA A 25 -5.97 23.26 3.85
C ALA A 25 -5.72 22.96 5.34
N LYS A 26 -6.60 22.17 5.98
CA LYS A 26 -6.43 21.75 7.38
C LYS A 26 -5.16 20.93 7.61
N LEU A 27 -4.75 20.15 6.61
CA LEU A 27 -3.53 19.35 6.64
C LEU A 27 -2.28 20.14 6.20
N GLY A 28 -2.43 21.41 5.83
CA GLY A 28 -1.31 22.29 5.46
C GLY A 28 -0.88 22.19 4.00
N PHE A 29 -1.69 21.58 3.12
CA PHE A 29 -1.40 21.56 1.69
C PHE A 29 -1.73 22.89 1.04
N SER A 30 -0.91 23.30 0.07
CA SER A 30 -1.10 24.56 -0.66
C SER A 30 -2.24 24.49 -1.68
N SER A 31 -2.52 23.29 -2.20
CA SER A 31 -3.58 23.06 -3.17
C SER A 31 -4.20 21.68 -3.01
N LEU A 32 -5.39 21.51 -3.59
CA LEU A 32 -6.06 20.22 -3.66
C LEU A 32 -5.24 19.20 -4.45
N TYR A 33 -4.51 19.66 -5.48
CA TYR A 33 -3.63 18.84 -6.29
C TYR A 33 -2.52 18.21 -5.44
N GLU A 34 -1.79 19.01 -4.67
CA GLU A 34 -0.69 18.56 -3.82
C GLU A 34 -1.18 17.53 -2.77
N TYR A 35 -2.36 17.77 -2.19
CA TYR A 35 -2.98 16.83 -1.27
C TYR A 35 -3.28 15.47 -1.92
N PHE A 36 -3.84 15.47 -3.14
CA PHE A 36 -4.08 14.21 -3.84
C PHE A 36 -2.77 13.57 -4.28
N GLU A 37 -1.77 14.33 -4.73
CA GLU A 37 -0.46 13.81 -5.11
C GLU A 37 0.20 13.05 -3.94
N ASP A 38 0.20 13.64 -2.75
CA ASP A 38 0.67 12.97 -1.53
C ASP A 38 -0.16 11.71 -1.21
N LYS A 39 -1.48 11.78 -1.32
CA LYS A 39 -2.39 10.65 -1.09
C LYS A 39 -2.12 9.48 -2.03
N PHE A 40 -1.89 9.75 -3.32
CA PHE A 40 -1.57 8.74 -4.33
C PHE A 40 -0.20 8.10 -4.04
N LYS A 41 0.82 8.91 -3.72
CA LYS A 41 2.15 8.40 -3.32
C LYS A 41 2.07 7.49 -2.10
N LYS A 42 1.34 7.91 -1.05
CA LYS A 42 1.14 7.12 0.17
C LYS A 42 0.41 5.81 -0.12
N HIS A 43 -0.63 5.85 -0.97
CA HIS A 43 -1.37 4.66 -1.36
C HIS A 43 -0.47 3.66 -2.12
N ALA A 44 0.32 4.12 -3.09
CA ALA A 44 1.25 3.27 -3.84
C ALA A 44 2.26 2.58 -2.90
N LEU A 45 2.85 3.34 -1.98
CA LEU A 45 3.77 2.79 -0.98
C LEU A 45 3.10 1.79 -0.04
N GLU A 46 1.84 2.01 0.33
CA GLU A 46 1.09 1.08 1.19
C GLU A 46 0.77 -0.23 0.47
N VAL A 47 0.41 -0.16 -0.82
CA VAL A 47 0.19 -1.35 -1.67
C VAL A 47 1.48 -2.15 -1.79
N GLU A 48 2.59 -1.51 -2.15
CA GLU A 48 3.90 -2.17 -2.26
C GLU A 48 4.34 -2.80 -0.93
N LYS A 49 4.15 -2.10 0.19
CA LYS A 49 4.44 -2.65 1.53
C LYS A 49 3.56 -3.86 1.89
N LYS A 50 2.30 -3.88 1.45
CA LYS A 50 1.42 -5.03 1.67
C LYS A 50 1.85 -6.21 0.82
N GLU A 51 2.16 -5.99 -0.45
CA GLU A 51 2.63 -7.03 -1.37
C GLU A 51 3.94 -7.66 -0.88
N THR A 52 4.93 -6.84 -0.52
CA THR A 52 6.20 -7.32 0.03
C THR A 52 6.02 -8.12 1.32
N ARG A 53 5.16 -7.68 2.24
CA ARG A 53 4.83 -8.45 3.46
C ARG A 53 4.18 -9.79 3.14
N LEU A 54 3.29 -9.84 2.16
CA LEU A 54 2.65 -11.10 1.74
C LEU A 54 3.67 -12.07 1.14
N ILE A 55 4.58 -11.58 0.29
CA ILE A 55 5.66 -12.38 -0.29
C ILE A 55 6.60 -12.91 0.81
N GLN A 56 7.02 -12.05 1.73
CA GLN A 56 7.85 -12.45 2.88
C GLN A 56 7.16 -13.53 3.72
N PHE A 57 5.88 -13.32 4.05
CA PHE A 57 5.10 -14.29 4.81
C PHE A 57 4.99 -15.66 4.09
N GLN A 58 4.82 -15.65 2.77
CA GLN A 58 4.80 -16.88 1.98
C GLN A 58 6.16 -17.58 1.98
N ALA A 59 7.26 -16.84 1.78
CA ALA A 59 8.62 -17.37 1.82
C ALA A 59 8.95 -17.99 3.19
N ASP A 60 8.63 -17.29 4.29
CA ASP A 60 8.83 -17.78 5.66
C ASP A 60 8.03 -19.06 5.92
N LYS A 61 6.78 -19.11 5.45
CA LYS A 61 5.93 -20.30 5.57
C LYS A 61 6.52 -21.49 4.81
N GLU A 62 7.09 -21.27 3.62
CA GLU A 62 7.78 -22.32 2.87
C GLU A 62 9.05 -22.80 3.57
N LEU A 63 9.87 -21.89 4.09
CA LEU A 63 11.07 -22.22 4.86
C LEU A 63 10.72 -23.06 6.10
N MET A 64 9.65 -22.68 6.82
CA MET A 64 9.15 -23.43 7.98
C MET A 64 8.61 -24.82 7.61
N ARG A 65 7.98 -24.96 6.43
CA ARG A 65 7.55 -26.28 5.92
C ARG A 65 8.74 -27.15 5.56
N LYS A 66 9.75 -26.61 4.87
CA LYS A 66 10.98 -27.32 4.50
C LYS A 66 11.75 -27.79 5.75
N SER A 67 11.92 -26.93 6.75
CA SER A 67 12.61 -27.29 8.00
C SER A 67 11.86 -28.36 8.81
N LYS A 68 10.53 -28.29 8.89
CA LYS A 68 9.71 -29.37 9.50
C LYS A 68 9.83 -30.69 8.76
N ASN A 69 9.82 -30.67 7.42
CA ASN A 69 9.99 -31.89 6.62
C ASN A 69 11.39 -32.50 6.77
N GLN A 70 12.44 -31.70 6.93
CA GLN A 70 13.79 -32.20 7.23
C GLN A 70 13.85 -32.87 8.61
N LYS A 71 13.25 -32.26 9.65
CA LYS A 71 13.19 -32.84 11.01
C LYS A 71 12.40 -34.16 11.08
N LYS A 72 11.39 -34.35 10.23
CA LYS A 72 10.62 -35.61 10.19
C LYS A 72 11.36 -36.79 9.54
N LYS A 73 12.39 -36.54 8.74
CA LYS A 73 13.18 -37.60 8.07
C LYS A 73 14.22 -38.26 8.98
N SER A 74 14.43 -37.75 10.20
CA SER A 74 15.39 -38.30 11.17
C SER A 74 14.74 -39.10 12.31
N CYS A 75 13.49 -39.56 12.15
CA CYS A 75 12.93 -40.54 13.08
C CYS A 75 13.55 -41.92 12.80
N GLY A 76 14.73 -42.16 13.37
CA GLY A 76 15.27 -43.50 13.55
C GLY A 76 14.43 -44.21 14.60
N CYS A 77 13.50 -45.04 14.14
CA CYS A 77 12.81 -46.00 14.98
C CYS A 77 13.81 -47.13 15.27
N CYS A 78 14.34 -47.17 16.49
CA CYS A 78 14.81 -48.39 17.13
C CYS A 78 13.62 -49.05 17.81
#